data_AF-A0AB34HIF1-F1
#
_entry.id   AF-A0AB34HIF1-F1
#
_cell.length_a   1.000
_cell.length_b   1.000
_cell.length_c   1.000
_cell.angle_alpha   90.00
_cell.angle_beta   90.00
_cell.angle_gamma   90.00
#
_symmetry.space_group_name_H-M   'P 1'
#
loop_
_entity.id
_entity.type
_entity.pdbx_description
1 polymer ?
#
loop_
_entity_poly.entity_id
_entity_poly.type
_entity_poly.pdbx_seq_one_letter_code
_entity_poly.pdbx_strand_id
1 'polypeptide(L)'
;MFRKVCAVKFQLHLKLSESFSPALTDDCIPLLAITDATCVIHFSFPSSPKIFGGRLYCMSDRFQSVAEQTGMDDPLPLFTPNFKGSPAEQGDKKTKSVLLLTERNACHAVGVLRYLERADTKIPSELYEFTAGVLEAKEDKKARSPLCPYLKAFGFCKDKRICPDRHHVNPEVDMPRKLSNQTLPVSGYIKIIPFYILNATNYFGRVVDKHVDLYATLTAEMKEYFEDSSNKTTVEKVEKFGLYGLAEKVVFHRVQVLETSQKEDTWALDNVLVKFIDEGRTELIARDQLLHLPESFHTLPPQAVEFIVCRVKPADNEIEWNPKVTRYIHHKINGKLHDAKVMLALGNTVWIDPMVHITKLSNLKTSVIDYNVRAEILSTGMGIDNSEHVEQLTKLYEGAKMTTFEESVSQTP
;
A
#
# COMPACT_ATOMS: atom_id res chain seq x y z
N MET A 1 17.49 11.21 24.68
CA MET A 1 18.59 12.18 24.81
C MET A 1 19.13 12.49 23.42
N PHE A 2 18.48 13.39 22.67
CA PHE A 2 19.06 14.14 21.54
C PHE A 2 18.16 15.36 21.32
N ARG A 3 18.42 16.42 22.09
CA ARG A 3 17.93 17.78 21.82
C ARG A 3 18.99 18.44 20.93
N LYS A 4 18.78 18.48 19.63
CA LYS A 4 19.32 19.52 18.75
C LYS A 4 18.22 19.89 17.76
N VAL A 5 17.32 20.75 18.23
CA VAL A 5 16.37 21.48 17.39
C VAL A 5 17.20 22.49 16.62
N CYS A 6 17.37 22.27 15.32
CA CYS A 6 18.02 23.22 14.43
C CYS A 6 17.02 24.34 14.16
N ALA A 7 17.03 25.38 15.00
CA ALA A 7 16.25 26.58 14.78
C ALA A 7 16.88 27.37 13.62
N VAL A 8 16.45 27.09 12.38
CA VAL A 8 16.78 27.94 11.24
C VAL A 8 15.94 29.21 11.36
N LYS A 9 16.54 30.24 11.97
CA LYS A 9 15.95 31.56 12.10
C LYS A 9 15.99 32.25 10.73
N PHE A 10 14.91 32.13 9.95
CA PHE A 10 14.74 32.92 8.73
C PHE A 10 14.48 34.38 9.11
N GLN A 11 15.53 35.20 9.10
CA GLN A 11 15.42 36.64 9.22
C GLN A 11 15.23 37.21 7.81
N LEU A 12 13.98 37.25 7.32
CA LEU A 12 13.65 37.93 6.07
C LEU A 12 13.72 39.46 6.30
N HIS A 13 14.79 40.09 5.81
CA HIS A 13 14.77 41.53 5.58
C HIS A 13 14.00 41.84 4.29
N LEU A 14 12.68 41.97 4.40
CA LEU A 14 11.85 42.55 3.34
C LEU A 14 12.03 44.08 3.37
N LYS A 15 12.88 44.62 2.49
CA LYS A 15 12.78 46.03 2.09
C LYS A 15 11.60 46.16 1.14
N LEU A 16 10.43 46.50 1.67
CA LEU A 16 9.28 46.92 0.87
C LEU A 16 9.51 48.38 0.45
N SER A 17 9.91 48.62 -0.80
CA SER A 17 9.82 49.93 -1.44
C SER A 17 8.34 50.31 -1.56
N GLU A 18 7.99 51.59 -1.39
CA GLU A 18 6.63 52.19 -1.45
C GLU A 18 5.63 51.48 -2.39
N SER A 19 5.03 50.39 -1.91
CA SER A 19 4.04 49.59 -2.64
C SER A 19 2.93 49.21 -1.68
N PHE A 20 1.69 49.55 -2.03
CA PHE A 20 0.50 49.23 -1.24
C PHE A 20 0.40 47.72 -1.06
N SER A 21 0.47 47.26 0.19
CA SER A 21 0.50 45.84 0.56
C SER A 21 -0.70 45.53 1.47
N PRO A 22 -1.91 45.32 0.91
CA PRO A 22 -3.09 45.04 1.71
C PRO A 22 -2.99 43.64 2.35
N ALA A 23 -3.23 43.55 3.65
CA ALA A 23 -3.42 42.28 4.33
C ALA A 23 -4.89 41.87 4.22
N LEU A 24 -5.17 40.76 3.52
CA LEU A 24 -6.52 40.29 3.23
C LEU A 24 -6.76 38.92 3.87
N THR A 25 -7.98 38.70 4.36
CA THR A 25 -8.46 37.36 4.70
C THR A 25 -9.00 36.66 3.46
N ASP A 26 -9.03 35.32 3.48
CA ASP A 26 -9.42 34.52 2.32
C ASP A 26 -10.85 34.83 1.83
N ASP A 27 -11.75 35.20 2.73
CA ASP A 27 -13.15 35.54 2.42
C ASP A 27 -13.28 36.86 1.62
N CYS A 28 -12.30 37.75 1.73
CA CYS A 28 -12.30 39.02 1.01
C CYS A 28 -11.80 38.88 -0.43
N ILE A 29 -11.05 37.83 -0.76
CA ILE A 29 -10.40 37.66 -2.07
C ILE A 29 -11.42 37.67 -3.22
N PRO A 30 -12.52 36.88 -3.17
CA PRO A 30 -13.51 36.88 -4.26
C PRO A 30 -14.26 38.22 -4.39
N LEU A 31 -14.41 38.96 -3.29
CA LEU A 31 -15.15 40.21 -3.25
C LEU A 31 -14.37 41.38 -3.87
N LEU A 32 -13.04 41.34 -3.75
CA LEU A 32 -12.16 42.40 -4.23
C LEU A 32 -11.75 42.23 -5.69
N ALA A 33 -11.95 41.05 -6.27
CA ALA A 33 -11.67 40.74 -7.68
C ALA A 33 -10.26 41.21 -8.15
N ILE A 34 -9.26 41.13 -7.27
CA ILE A 34 -7.88 41.48 -7.59
C ILE A 34 -7.34 40.43 -8.56
N THR A 35 -6.72 40.86 -9.65
CA THR A 35 -6.16 39.98 -10.68
C THR A 35 -4.77 40.41 -11.18
N ASP A 36 -4.31 41.61 -10.83
CA ASP A 36 -3.09 42.24 -11.35
C ASP A 36 -1.91 42.25 -10.35
N ALA A 37 -2.01 41.52 -9.23
CA ALA A 37 -1.02 41.53 -8.17
C ALA A 37 0.36 41.07 -8.66
N THR A 38 1.42 41.79 -8.25
CA THR A 38 2.81 41.42 -8.60
C THR A 38 3.46 40.50 -7.57
N CYS A 39 2.91 40.43 -6.36
CA CYS A 39 3.41 39.60 -5.27
C CYS A 39 2.27 39.12 -4.37
N VAL A 40 2.21 37.83 -4.08
CA VAL A 40 1.29 37.24 -3.10
C VAL A 40 2.10 36.62 -1.97
N ILE A 41 1.90 37.09 -0.75
CA ILE A 41 2.55 36.54 0.46
C ILE A 41 1.53 35.71 1.24
N HIS A 42 1.77 34.40 1.32
CA HIS A 42 0.94 33.48 2.08
C HIS A 42 1.38 33.50 3.55
N PHE A 43 0.83 34.45 4.32
CA PHE A 43 1.16 34.61 5.73
C PHE A 43 0.71 33.41 6.57
N SER A 44 -0.51 32.92 6.34
CA SER A 44 -1.01 31.65 6.87
C SER A 44 -0.90 30.55 5.80
N PHE A 45 -0.71 29.31 6.23
CA PHE A 45 -0.75 28.19 5.29
C PHE A 45 -2.20 27.95 4.85
N PRO A 46 -2.49 27.87 3.54
CA PRO A 46 -3.85 27.65 3.05
C PRO A 46 -4.39 26.29 3.52
N SER A 47 -5.60 26.26 4.07
CA SER A 47 -6.21 25.04 4.61
C SER A 47 -6.62 24.04 3.52
N SER A 48 -6.70 24.47 2.26
CA SER A 48 -6.97 23.60 1.11
C SER A 48 -6.28 24.08 -0.18
N PRO A 49 -6.04 23.18 -1.16
CA PRO A 49 -5.54 23.56 -2.48
C PRO A 49 -6.43 24.59 -3.19
N LYS A 50 -7.76 24.57 -2.94
CA LYS A 50 -8.72 25.53 -3.50
C LYS A 50 -8.43 26.96 -3.03
N ILE A 51 -8.17 27.14 -1.73
CA ILE A 51 -7.82 28.45 -1.15
C ILE A 51 -6.46 28.91 -1.68
N PHE A 52 -5.48 28.01 -1.74
CA PHE A 52 -4.17 28.33 -2.29
C PHE A 52 -4.27 28.82 -3.75
N GLY A 53 -5.03 28.10 -4.59
CA GLY A 53 -5.29 28.50 -5.97
C GLY A 53 -6.01 29.84 -6.06
N GLY A 54 -7.02 30.08 -5.20
CA GLY A 54 -7.72 31.37 -5.12
C GLY A 54 -6.79 32.54 -4.79
N ARG A 55 -5.83 32.36 -3.86
CA ARG A 55 -4.80 33.37 -3.56
C ARG A 55 -3.87 33.61 -4.74
N LEU A 56 -3.50 32.57 -5.47
CA LEU A 56 -2.65 32.69 -6.67
C LEU A 56 -3.38 33.37 -7.83
N TYR A 57 -4.70 33.20 -7.91
CA TYR A 57 -5.55 33.85 -8.92
C TYR A 57 -5.47 35.38 -8.86
N CYS A 58 -5.07 35.95 -7.72
CA CYS A 58 -4.81 37.39 -7.61
C CYS A 58 -3.73 37.91 -8.56
N MET A 59 -2.91 37.03 -9.15
CA MET A 59 -1.87 37.37 -10.13
C MET A 59 -2.24 36.95 -11.56
N SER A 60 -3.51 36.60 -11.82
CA SER A 60 -3.94 35.99 -13.09
C SER A 60 -3.70 36.85 -14.32
N ASP A 61 -3.87 38.17 -14.26
CA ASP A 61 -3.59 39.10 -15.38
C ASP A 61 -2.10 39.14 -15.77
N ARG A 62 -1.24 38.56 -14.93
CA ARG A 62 0.21 38.52 -15.13
C ARG A 62 0.71 37.13 -15.53
N PHE A 63 -0.16 36.12 -15.57
CA PHE A 63 0.19 34.81 -16.10
C PHE A 63 0.32 34.92 -17.62
N GLN A 64 1.54 34.86 -18.13
CA GLN A 64 1.80 34.81 -19.56
C GLN A 64 1.22 33.52 -20.14
N SER A 65 0.50 33.62 -21.26
CA SER A 65 0.06 32.43 -21.97
C SER A 65 1.28 31.77 -22.62
N VAL A 66 1.31 30.43 -22.67
CA VAL A 66 2.40 29.67 -23.31
C VAL A 66 2.60 30.07 -24.79
N ALA A 67 1.55 30.60 -25.44
CA ALA A 67 1.62 31.08 -26.82
C ALA A 67 2.52 32.32 -27.00
N GLU A 68 2.78 33.09 -25.94
CA GLU A 68 3.67 34.27 -26.00
C GLU A 68 5.15 33.91 -25.83
N GLN A 69 5.45 32.68 -25.39
CA GLN A 69 6.83 32.20 -25.18
C GLN A 69 7.41 31.50 -26.42
N THR A 70 6.56 30.88 -27.24
CA THR A 70 6.97 30.36 -28.54
C THR A 70 6.62 31.41 -29.60
N GLY A 71 7.58 32.21 -30.03
CA GLY A 71 7.42 33.15 -31.15
C GLY A 71 7.12 32.43 -32.46
N MET A 72 5.89 31.93 -32.60
CA MET A 72 5.40 31.28 -33.79
C MET A 72 4.34 32.20 -34.39
N ASP A 73 4.77 32.90 -35.45
CA ASP A 73 3.96 33.82 -36.23
C ASP A 73 2.78 33.08 -36.91
N ASP A 74 1.56 33.24 -36.37
CA ASP A 74 0.22 33.26 -37.01
C ASP A 74 -0.23 32.12 -37.98
N PRO A 75 -1.53 31.98 -38.35
CA PRO A 75 -2.73 32.75 -37.95
C PRO A 75 -4.01 31.93 -37.63
N LEU A 76 -4.93 32.52 -36.83
CA LEU A 76 -6.31 32.89 -37.23
C LEU A 76 -7.17 33.25 -35.98
N PRO A 77 -7.95 34.35 -36.01
CA PRO A 77 -8.64 34.84 -34.83
C PRO A 77 -10.05 34.26 -34.73
N LEU A 78 -10.39 33.67 -33.58
CA LEU A 78 -11.78 33.60 -33.15
C LEU A 78 -11.88 33.97 -31.66
N PHE A 79 -12.45 35.14 -31.43
CA PHE A 79 -12.95 35.68 -30.16
C PHE A 79 -11.98 35.80 -28.97
N THR A 80 -11.36 36.97 -28.83
CA THR A 80 -11.04 37.56 -27.52
C THR A 80 -11.39 39.05 -27.51
N PRO A 81 -12.02 39.57 -26.44
CA PRO A 81 -12.28 41.00 -26.31
C PRO A 81 -11.00 41.75 -25.95
N ASN A 82 -10.81 42.89 -26.63
CA ASN A 82 -9.77 43.92 -26.47
C ASN A 82 -9.01 43.93 -25.14
N PHE A 83 -7.71 43.61 -25.18
CA PHE A 83 -6.73 44.17 -24.26
C PHE A 83 -5.59 44.80 -25.09
N LYS A 84 -5.72 46.11 -25.38
CA LYS A 84 -4.64 46.91 -25.95
C LYS A 84 -3.80 47.47 -24.79
N GLY A 85 -2.71 46.80 -24.46
CA GLY A 85 -1.63 47.34 -23.64
C GLY A 85 -0.32 47.21 -24.40
N SER A 86 0.31 48.33 -24.72
CA SER A 86 1.60 48.42 -25.43
C SER A 86 2.76 47.77 -24.64
N PRO A 87 3.69 47.05 -25.28
CA PRO A 87 4.89 46.53 -24.63
C PRO A 87 5.96 47.62 -24.60
N ALA A 88 5.84 48.56 -23.68
CA ALA A 88 6.90 49.52 -23.41
C ALA A 88 7.03 49.69 -21.89
N GLU A 89 8.23 49.43 -21.38
CA GLU A 89 8.70 49.76 -20.02
C GLU A 89 8.24 48.86 -18.84
N GLN A 90 8.14 47.54 -19.03
CA GLN A 90 8.03 46.63 -17.88
C GLN A 90 9.39 46.02 -17.56
N GLY A 91 10.22 46.77 -16.84
CA GLY A 91 11.46 46.25 -16.26
C GLY A 91 11.15 45.06 -15.34
N ASP A 92 11.59 43.86 -15.76
CA ASP A 92 11.92 42.63 -15.03
C ASP A 92 11.22 42.33 -13.67
N LYS A 93 9.96 42.76 -13.47
CA LYS A 93 9.19 42.43 -12.27
C LYS A 93 8.51 41.09 -12.46
N LYS A 94 9.30 40.01 -12.38
CA LYS A 94 8.76 38.64 -12.25
C LYS A 94 7.76 38.60 -11.09
N THR A 95 6.56 38.10 -11.35
CA THR A 95 5.54 37.85 -10.32
C THR A 95 6.07 36.88 -9.27
N LYS A 96 5.83 37.17 -7.99
CA LYS A 96 6.35 36.35 -6.88
C LYS A 96 5.22 35.82 -6.00
N SER A 97 5.21 34.51 -5.77
CA SER A 97 4.42 33.90 -4.69
C SER A 97 5.37 33.49 -3.58
N VAL A 98 5.22 34.08 -2.40
CA VAL A 98 6.05 33.80 -1.22
C VAL A 98 5.26 32.95 -0.24
N LEU A 99 5.74 31.73 0.02
CA LEU A 99 5.15 30.82 0.99
C LEU A 99 6.05 30.71 2.23
N LEU A 100 5.50 31.00 3.40
CA LEU A 100 6.23 30.90 4.66
C LEU A 100 5.97 29.54 5.32
N LEU A 101 6.93 28.63 5.17
CA LEU A 101 6.90 27.32 5.81
C LEU A 101 7.51 27.40 7.20
N THR A 102 6.77 26.89 8.19
CA THR A 102 7.23 26.75 9.57
C THR A 102 6.94 25.33 10.05
N GLU A 103 7.53 24.92 11.17
CA GLU A 103 7.29 23.61 11.79
C GLU A 103 5.81 23.32 12.04
N ARG A 104 5.01 24.36 12.34
CA ARG A 104 3.55 24.23 12.56
C ARG A 104 2.80 23.77 11.31
N ASN A 105 3.35 24.03 10.14
CA ASN A 105 2.76 23.71 8.83
C ASN A 105 3.50 22.56 8.13
N ALA A 106 4.36 21.83 8.86
CA ALA A 106 5.20 20.75 8.33
C ALA A 106 4.38 19.68 7.59
N CYS A 107 3.15 19.41 8.03
CA CYS A 107 2.25 18.43 7.38
C CYS A 107 2.00 18.73 5.90
N HIS A 108 2.02 20.01 5.49
CA HIS A 108 1.76 20.46 4.14
C HIS A 108 3.01 20.56 3.25
N ALA A 109 4.22 20.57 3.84
CA ALA A 109 5.46 20.79 3.11
C ALA A 109 5.69 19.79 1.97
N VAL A 110 5.28 18.52 2.18
CA VAL A 110 5.34 17.47 1.15
C VAL A 110 4.44 17.80 -0.06
N GLY A 111 3.26 18.37 0.19
CA GLY A 111 2.35 18.80 -0.87
C GLY A 111 2.89 20.00 -1.64
N VAL A 112 3.52 20.95 -0.94
CA VAL A 112 4.20 22.10 -1.55
C VAL A 112 5.34 21.65 -2.45
N LEU A 113 6.21 20.77 -1.95
CA LEU A 113 7.32 20.26 -2.74
C LEU A 113 6.81 19.62 -4.03
N ARG A 114 5.78 18.77 -3.95
CA ARG A 114 5.16 18.13 -5.11
C ARG A 114 4.57 19.15 -6.10
N TYR A 115 3.95 20.21 -5.58
CA TYR A 115 3.43 21.30 -6.43
C TYR A 115 4.58 22.00 -7.18
N LEU A 116 5.67 22.31 -6.49
CA LEU A 116 6.83 22.98 -7.09
C LEU A 116 7.56 22.07 -8.10
N GLU A 117 7.69 20.77 -7.83
CA GLU A 117 8.30 19.80 -8.75
C GLU A 117 7.53 19.74 -10.08
N ARG A 118 6.19 19.88 -10.04
CA ARG A 118 5.35 19.93 -11.24
C ARG A 118 5.42 21.25 -11.99
N ALA A 119 5.82 22.32 -11.32
CA ALA A 119 5.91 23.66 -11.89
C ALA A 119 7.28 23.95 -12.55
N ASP A 120 8.14 22.93 -12.67
CA ASP A 120 9.51 23.03 -13.21
C ASP A 120 10.32 24.21 -12.63
N THR A 121 10.09 24.49 -11.35
CA THR A 121 10.74 25.60 -10.65
C THR A 121 12.03 25.15 -9.97
N LYS A 122 12.94 26.10 -9.77
CA LYS A 122 14.15 25.84 -8.98
C LYS A 122 13.77 25.70 -7.51
N ILE A 123 13.85 24.47 -7.01
CA ILE A 123 13.50 24.15 -5.63
C ILE A 123 14.76 24.23 -4.74
N PRO A 124 14.72 24.98 -3.63
CA PRO A 124 15.83 25.03 -2.66
C PRO A 124 16.11 23.67 -2.02
N SER A 125 17.38 23.32 -1.81
CA SER A 125 17.79 22.07 -1.15
C SER A 125 17.25 21.96 0.27
N GLU A 126 17.12 23.08 0.97
CA GLU A 126 16.58 23.15 2.32
C GLU A 126 15.12 22.65 2.39
N LEU A 127 14.34 22.84 1.32
CA LEU A 127 12.99 22.30 1.25
C LEU A 127 13.00 20.78 1.08
N TYR A 128 13.95 20.23 0.31
CA TYR A 128 14.14 18.78 0.20
C TYR A 128 14.54 18.17 1.55
N GLU A 129 15.51 18.78 2.24
CA GLU A 129 15.94 18.33 3.58
C GLU A 129 14.80 18.41 4.61
N PHE A 130 14.08 19.53 4.64
CA PHE A 130 12.94 19.71 5.53
C PHE A 130 11.85 18.66 5.28
N THR A 131 11.48 18.44 4.01
CA THR A 131 10.46 17.44 3.67
C THR A 131 10.92 16.02 3.92
N ALA A 132 12.22 15.71 3.77
CA ALA A 132 12.78 14.42 4.13
C ALA A 132 12.57 14.13 5.63
N GLY A 133 12.91 15.07 6.52
CA GLY A 133 12.67 14.92 7.95
C GLY A 133 11.18 14.80 8.32
N VAL A 134 10.30 15.52 7.61
CA VAL A 134 8.83 15.36 7.79
C VAL A 134 8.37 13.97 7.38
N LEU A 135 8.89 13.44 6.27
CA LEU A 135 8.52 12.10 5.80
C LEU A 135 9.02 11.01 6.74
N GLU A 136 10.24 11.15 7.28
CA GLU A 136 10.79 10.24 8.29
C GLU A 136 9.92 10.23 9.56
N ALA A 137 9.59 11.41 10.10
CA ALA A 137 8.72 11.51 11.27
C ALA A 137 7.28 11.00 11.01
N LYS A 138 6.79 11.09 9.77
CA LYS A 138 5.52 10.47 9.37
C LYS A 138 5.64 8.96 9.31
N GLU A 139 6.76 8.44 8.82
CA GLU A 139 7.02 7.02 8.69
C GLU A 139 7.14 6.35 10.07
N ASP A 140 7.82 6.97 11.02
CA ASP A 140 7.92 6.46 12.41
C ASP A 140 6.55 6.28 13.08
N LYS A 141 5.59 7.15 12.77
CA LYS A 141 4.21 7.05 13.28
C LYS A 141 3.44 5.84 12.74
N LYS A 142 3.93 5.22 11.68
CA LYS A 142 3.31 4.04 11.04
C LYS A 142 3.88 2.73 11.54
N ALA A 143 4.65 2.71 12.63
CA ALA A 143 5.29 1.50 13.14
C ALA A 143 4.35 0.29 13.35
N ARG A 144 3.05 0.55 13.60
CA ARG A 144 2.00 -0.49 13.75
C ARG A 144 1.09 -0.66 12.52
N SER A 145 1.26 0.17 11.49
CA SER A 145 0.52 0.01 10.24
C SER A 145 1.01 -1.24 9.49
N PRO A 146 0.19 -1.81 8.60
CA PRO A 146 0.64 -2.86 7.69
C PRO A 146 1.83 -2.40 6.83
N LEU A 147 2.70 -3.34 6.44
CA LEU A 147 3.75 -3.07 5.45
C LEU A 147 3.10 -2.82 4.08
N CYS A 148 3.56 -1.78 3.39
CA CYS A 148 3.00 -1.33 2.13
C CYS A 148 2.89 -2.50 1.12
N PRO A 149 1.70 -2.77 0.56
CA PRO A 149 1.51 -3.89 -0.36
C PRO A 149 2.33 -3.76 -1.64
N TYR A 150 2.58 -2.54 -2.13
CA TYR A 150 3.41 -2.30 -3.31
C TYR A 150 4.89 -2.49 -3.03
N LEU A 151 5.35 -2.06 -1.85
CA LEU A 151 6.71 -2.34 -1.40
C LEU A 151 6.93 -3.86 -1.33
N LYS A 152 5.96 -4.59 -0.78
CA LYS A 152 6.00 -6.05 -0.73
C LYS A 152 5.96 -6.71 -2.11
N ALA A 153 5.13 -6.21 -3.02
CA ALA A 153 4.94 -6.85 -4.33
C ALA A 153 6.04 -6.53 -5.34
N PHE A 154 6.67 -5.35 -5.22
CA PHE A 154 7.58 -4.83 -6.26
C PHE A 154 8.94 -4.36 -5.75
N GLY A 155 9.14 -4.28 -4.43
CA GLY A 155 10.35 -3.72 -3.83
C GLY A 155 10.36 -2.19 -3.74
N PHE A 156 9.31 -1.50 -4.19
CA PHE A 156 9.19 -0.04 -4.10
C PHE A 156 7.72 0.43 -4.06
N CYS A 157 7.51 1.66 -3.58
CA CYS A 157 6.21 2.33 -3.60
C CYS A 157 6.34 3.68 -4.32
N LYS A 158 5.62 3.86 -5.44
CA LYS A 158 5.65 5.10 -6.23
C LYS A 158 5.20 6.31 -5.41
N ASP A 159 4.18 6.11 -4.58
CA ASP A 159 3.54 7.14 -3.78
C ASP A 159 3.98 7.12 -2.32
N LYS A 160 5.24 6.74 -2.03
CA LYS A 160 5.80 6.65 -0.66
C LYS A 160 5.48 7.88 0.20
N ARG A 161 5.46 9.08 -0.41
CA ARG A 161 5.23 10.36 0.26
C ARG A 161 3.82 10.53 0.85
N ILE A 162 2.83 9.84 0.31
CA ILE A 162 1.41 9.92 0.74
C ILE A 162 0.83 8.57 1.16
N CYS A 163 1.57 7.48 0.99
CA CYS A 163 1.12 6.14 1.32
C CYS A 163 0.84 6.03 2.84
N PRO A 164 -0.33 5.49 3.24
CA PRO A 164 -0.72 5.34 4.64
C PRO A 164 0.03 4.20 5.35
N ASP A 165 0.52 3.24 4.57
CA ASP A 165 1.23 2.08 5.07
C ASP A 165 2.69 2.39 5.37
N ARG A 166 3.30 1.53 6.19
CA ARG A 166 4.72 1.64 6.51
C ARG A 166 5.58 1.07 5.40
N HIS A 167 6.80 1.57 5.32
CA HIS A 167 7.86 1.21 4.40
C HIS A 167 9.13 0.76 5.13
N HIS A 168 9.16 0.84 6.47
CA HIS A 168 10.22 0.28 7.29
C HIS A 168 9.78 -1.05 7.89
N VAL A 169 10.69 -2.02 7.86
CA VAL A 169 10.54 -3.29 8.59
C VAL A 169 10.72 -2.99 10.08
N ASN A 170 9.81 -3.52 10.89
CA ASN A 170 9.81 -3.36 12.33
C ASN A 170 10.05 -4.74 12.98
N PRO A 171 11.24 -4.99 13.57
CA PRO A 171 11.59 -6.27 14.18
C PRO A 171 10.64 -6.76 15.27
N GLU A 172 9.84 -5.89 15.89
CA GLU A 172 8.89 -6.32 16.93
C GLU A 172 7.65 -7.01 16.34
N VAL A 173 7.25 -6.65 15.12
CA VAL A 173 5.99 -7.11 14.50
C VAL A 173 6.22 -7.96 13.24
N ASP A 174 7.41 -7.87 12.64
CA ASP A 174 7.75 -8.56 11.38
C ASP A 174 8.53 -9.85 11.57
N MET A 175 8.72 -10.31 12.81
CA MET A 175 9.27 -11.64 13.02
C MET A 175 8.36 -12.69 12.37
N PRO A 176 8.93 -13.62 11.57
CA PRO A 176 8.17 -14.71 10.98
C PRO A 176 7.33 -15.42 12.03
N ARG A 177 6.02 -15.51 11.81
CA ARG A 177 5.11 -16.11 12.77
C ARG A 177 5.37 -17.61 12.91
N LYS A 178 4.93 -18.19 14.02
CA LYS A 178 4.91 -19.64 14.21
C LYS A 178 3.63 -20.24 13.61
N LEU A 179 3.80 -21.25 12.76
CA LEU A 179 2.77 -22.17 12.31
C LEU A 179 2.81 -23.41 13.21
N SER A 180 1.85 -23.50 14.13
CA SER A 180 1.79 -24.58 15.12
C SER A 180 3.11 -24.69 15.90
N ASN A 181 3.92 -25.72 15.64
CA ASN A 181 5.18 -25.97 16.33
C ASN A 181 6.43 -25.48 15.57
N GLN A 182 6.28 -24.97 14.35
CA GLN A 182 7.39 -24.55 13.50
C GLN A 182 7.27 -23.07 13.13
N THR A 183 8.37 -22.34 13.14
CA THR A 183 8.40 -20.98 12.57
C THR A 183 8.20 -21.06 11.06
N LEU A 184 7.52 -20.07 10.47
CA LEU A 184 7.48 -19.93 9.02
C LEU A 184 8.91 -20.03 8.44
N PRO A 185 9.15 -20.92 7.46
CA PRO A 185 10.48 -21.06 6.87
C PRO A 185 10.92 -19.74 6.27
N VAL A 186 12.12 -19.29 6.64
CA VAL A 186 12.74 -18.06 6.12
C VAL A 186 13.57 -18.32 4.86
N SER A 187 13.92 -19.59 4.60
CA SER A 187 14.67 -20.06 3.44
C SER A 187 14.31 -21.52 3.13
N GLY A 188 14.80 -22.03 2.00
CA GLY A 188 14.62 -23.43 1.58
C GLY A 188 13.37 -23.67 0.73
N TYR A 189 12.92 -24.92 0.65
CA TYR A 189 11.79 -25.34 -0.19
C TYR A 189 10.60 -25.81 0.63
N ILE A 190 9.43 -25.30 0.28
CA ILE A 190 8.15 -25.59 0.92
C ILE A 190 7.13 -26.09 -0.09
N LYS A 191 6.12 -26.80 0.39
CA LYS A 191 4.94 -27.17 -0.39
C LYS A 191 3.79 -26.25 0.01
N ILE A 192 3.10 -25.69 -0.97
CA ILE A 192 2.01 -24.73 -0.73
C ILE A 192 0.76 -25.07 -1.53
N ILE A 193 -0.39 -24.75 -0.96
CA ILE A 193 -1.68 -24.80 -1.66
C ILE A 193 -2.34 -23.42 -1.54
N PRO A 194 -2.42 -22.63 -2.63
CA PRO A 194 -3.16 -21.37 -2.66
C PRO A 194 -4.67 -21.63 -2.61
N PHE A 195 -5.41 -20.81 -1.86
CA PHE A 195 -6.88 -20.85 -1.79
C PHE A 195 -7.54 -19.52 -2.17
N TYR A 196 -6.86 -18.41 -1.90
CA TYR A 196 -7.39 -17.10 -2.18
C TYR A 196 -6.39 -16.27 -2.98
N ILE A 197 -6.77 -15.93 -4.22
CA ILE A 197 -5.89 -15.27 -5.18
C ILE A 197 -6.28 -13.79 -5.22
N LEU A 198 -5.50 -12.94 -4.56
CA LEU A 198 -5.76 -11.50 -4.53
C LEU A 198 -5.49 -10.86 -5.89
N ASN A 199 -4.33 -11.16 -6.46
CA ASN A 199 -3.92 -10.68 -7.77
C ASN A 199 -2.93 -11.66 -8.41
N ALA A 200 -2.31 -11.30 -9.53
CA ALA A 200 -1.41 -12.19 -10.26
C ALA A 200 -0.14 -12.59 -9.51
N THR A 201 0.25 -11.93 -8.40
CA THR A 201 1.46 -12.27 -7.64
C THR A 201 1.23 -12.50 -6.16
N ASN A 202 0.09 -12.06 -5.61
CA ASN A 202 -0.22 -12.14 -4.18
C ASN A 202 -1.37 -13.12 -3.92
N TYR A 203 -1.12 -14.13 -3.09
CA TYR A 203 -2.07 -15.18 -2.76
C TYR A 203 -2.08 -15.44 -1.25
N PHE A 204 -3.20 -15.93 -0.73
CA PHE A 204 -3.24 -16.64 0.54
C PHE A 204 -3.43 -18.14 0.32
N GLY A 205 -2.76 -18.93 1.15
CA GLY A 205 -2.84 -20.36 1.10
C GLY A 205 -2.26 -21.00 2.36
N ARG A 206 -2.07 -22.32 2.32
CA ARG A 206 -1.45 -23.07 3.40
C ARG A 206 -0.09 -23.62 2.99
N VAL A 207 0.81 -23.74 3.96
CA VAL A 207 2.02 -24.55 3.85
C VAL A 207 1.64 -25.99 4.20
N VAL A 208 2.05 -26.96 3.39
CA VAL A 208 1.82 -28.38 3.63
C VAL A 208 3.05 -28.98 4.29
N ASP A 209 2.90 -29.41 5.54
CA ASP A 209 3.97 -30.08 6.31
C ASP A 209 4.31 -31.44 5.67
N LYS A 210 5.59 -31.84 5.77
CA LYS A 210 6.10 -33.09 5.18
C LYS A 210 5.72 -34.33 5.99
N HIS A 211 5.39 -34.18 7.26
CA HIS A 211 5.11 -35.24 8.21
C HIS A 211 3.62 -35.37 8.50
N VAL A 212 2.96 -34.30 8.95
CA VAL A 212 1.55 -34.34 9.37
C VAL A 212 0.79 -33.08 8.95
N ASP A 213 -0.27 -33.27 8.16
CA ASP A 213 -1.16 -32.19 7.74
C ASP A 213 -2.23 -31.91 8.82
N LEU A 214 -1.86 -31.15 9.85
CA LEU A 214 -2.73 -30.81 10.99
C LEU A 214 -4.03 -30.11 10.55
N TYR A 215 -3.99 -29.35 9.45
CA TYR A 215 -5.17 -28.69 8.92
C TYR A 215 -6.16 -29.67 8.29
N ALA A 216 -5.66 -30.70 7.61
CA ALA A 216 -6.51 -31.76 7.08
C ALA A 216 -7.22 -32.52 8.21
N THR A 217 -6.51 -32.82 9.30
CA THR A 217 -7.10 -33.41 10.51
C THR A 217 -8.17 -32.51 11.11
N LEU A 218 -7.87 -31.22 11.34
CA LEU A 218 -8.84 -30.25 11.85
C LEU A 218 -10.11 -30.19 10.99
N THR A 219 -9.94 -30.15 9.66
CA THR A 219 -11.08 -30.06 8.73
C THR A 219 -11.96 -31.30 8.80
N ALA A 220 -11.37 -32.49 8.95
CA ALA A 220 -12.11 -33.73 9.11
C ALA A 220 -12.89 -33.76 10.44
N GLU A 221 -12.23 -33.40 11.54
CA GLU A 221 -12.85 -33.35 12.87
C GLU A 221 -13.98 -32.30 12.96
N MET A 222 -13.77 -31.10 12.39
CA MET A 222 -14.81 -30.08 12.32
C MET A 222 -16.01 -30.55 11.50
N LYS A 223 -15.78 -31.24 10.39
CA LYS A 223 -16.84 -31.79 9.56
C LYS A 223 -17.65 -32.82 10.35
N GLU A 224 -16.99 -33.78 10.98
CA GLU A 224 -17.65 -34.81 11.82
C GLU A 224 -18.45 -34.16 12.96
N TYR A 225 -17.89 -33.16 13.62
CA TYR A 225 -18.57 -32.44 14.71
C TYR A 225 -19.85 -31.73 14.25
N PHE A 226 -19.79 -31.00 13.12
CA PHE A 226 -20.94 -30.26 12.60
C PHE A 226 -21.84 -31.09 11.68
N GLU A 227 -21.58 -32.38 11.45
CA GLU A 227 -22.54 -33.28 10.80
C GLU A 227 -23.78 -33.48 11.68
N ASP A 228 -23.61 -33.49 13.01
CA ASP A 228 -24.72 -33.46 13.95
C ASP A 228 -25.37 -32.06 13.97
N SER A 229 -26.64 -31.97 13.57
CA SER A 229 -27.41 -30.73 13.60
C SER A 229 -27.56 -30.10 14.97
N SER A 230 -27.47 -30.90 16.05
CA SER A 230 -27.55 -30.39 17.43
C SER A 230 -26.33 -29.53 17.81
N ASN A 231 -25.20 -29.72 17.12
CA ASN A 231 -23.98 -28.94 17.32
C ASN A 231 -23.96 -27.61 16.53
N LYS A 232 -24.94 -27.38 15.65
CA LYS A 232 -25.07 -26.14 14.86
C LYS A 232 -25.80 -25.06 15.65
N THR A 233 -25.25 -24.69 16.79
CA THR A 233 -25.83 -23.66 17.65
C THR A 233 -25.41 -22.27 17.20
N THR A 234 -26.39 -21.39 17.02
CA THR A 234 -26.18 -19.98 16.68
C THR A 234 -25.62 -19.20 17.86
N VAL A 235 -24.85 -18.17 17.58
CA VAL A 235 -24.20 -17.35 18.61
C VAL A 235 -25.09 -16.18 19.06
N GLU A 236 -25.45 -16.15 20.34
CA GLU A 236 -26.25 -15.05 20.90
C GLU A 236 -25.47 -13.73 21.01
N LYS A 237 -24.21 -13.77 21.46
CA LYS A 237 -23.35 -12.59 21.66
C LYS A 237 -22.08 -12.72 20.82
N VAL A 238 -21.92 -11.79 19.88
CA VAL A 238 -20.73 -11.73 19.01
C VAL A 238 -19.72 -10.74 19.57
N GLU A 239 -18.46 -11.16 19.66
CA GLU A 239 -17.37 -10.36 20.20
C GLU A 239 -16.35 -10.04 19.11
N LYS A 240 -15.86 -8.80 19.11
CA LYS A 240 -14.80 -8.36 18.20
C LYS A 240 -13.54 -9.19 18.46
N PHE A 241 -12.97 -9.74 17.40
CA PHE A 241 -11.84 -10.67 17.39
C PHE A 241 -12.13 -12.08 17.94
N GLY A 242 -13.38 -12.40 18.29
CA GLY A 242 -13.81 -13.75 18.67
C GLY A 242 -13.73 -14.74 17.50
N LEU A 243 -13.52 -16.03 17.83
CA LEU A 243 -13.45 -17.14 16.89
C LEU A 243 -14.78 -17.92 16.85
N TYR A 244 -15.21 -18.24 15.64
CA TYR A 244 -16.50 -18.87 15.38
C TYR A 244 -16.40 -19.89 14.24
N GLY A 245 -17.40 -20.76 14.16
CA GLY A 245 -17.61 -21.65 13.02
C GLY A 245 -18.49 -20.96 11.97
N LEU A 246 -18.27 -21.27 10.70
CA LEU A 246 -19.14 -20.87 9.61
C LEU A 246 -19.31 -22.04 8.65
N ALA A 247 -20.56 -22.34 8.28
CA ALA A 247 -20.87 -23.38 7.31
C ALA A 247 -21.03 -22.78 5.91
N GLU A 248 -20.17 -23.19 4.97
CA GLU A 248 -20.29 -22.85 3.55
C GLU A 248 -20.53 -24.14 2.76
N LYS A 249 -21.80 -24.40 2.41
CA LYS A 249 -22.26 -25.65 1.77
C LYS A 249 -21.95 -26.87 2.65
N VAL A 250 -20.89 -27.61 2.31
CA VAL A 250 -20.44 -28.84 3.00
C VAL A 250 -19.12 -28.66 3.73
N VAL A 251 -18.56 -27.45 3.70
CA VAL A 251 -17.28 -27.11 4.31
C VAL A 251 -17.55 -26.22 5.53
N PHE A 252 -16.81 -26.47 6.60
CA PHE A 252 -16.85 -25.67 7.82
C PHE A 252 -15.55 -24.91 7.97
N HIS A 253 -15.66 -23.62 8.23
CA HIS A 253 -14.52 -22.72 8.33
C HIS A 253 -14.42 -22.17 9.74
N ARG A 254 -13.18 -21.94 10.19
CA ARG A 254 -12.92 -21.08 11.34
C ARG A 254 -12.85 -19.64 10.86
N VAL A 255 -13.65 -18.79 11.47
CA VAL A 255 -13.73 -17.37 11.14
C VAL A 255 -13.48 -16.52 12.37
N GLN A 256 -12.85 -15.37 12.18
CA GLN A 256 -12.65 -14.35 13.21
C GLN A 256 -13.48 -13.11 12.86
N VAL A 257 -14.26 -12.61 13.80
CA VAL A 257 -15.02 -11.36 13.61
C VAL A 257 -14.07 -10.17 13.69
N LEU A 258 -14.01 -9.36 12.64
CA LEU A 258 -13.20 -8.15 12.58
C LEU A 258 -13.99 -6.93 13.05
N GLU A 259 -15.23 -6.80 12.57
CA GLU A 259 -16.10 -5.66 12.84
C GLU A 259 -17.55 -6.11 12.93
N THR A 260 -18.32 -5.46 13.80
CA THR A 260 -19.76 -5.65 13.93
C THR A 260 -20.46 -4.38 13.47
N SER A 261 -21.45 -4.48 12.58
CA SER A 261 -22.22 -3.29 12.20
C SER A 261 -23.28 -3.00 13.25
N GLN A 262 -23.01 -2.09 14.18
CA GLN A 262 -24.10 -1.47 14.95
C GLN A 262 -24.73 -0.40 14.06
N LYS A 263 -25.83 -0.73 13.37
CA LYS A 263 -26.67 0.29 12.72
C LYS A 263 -27.89 0.57 13.60
N GLU A 264 -28.24 1.85 13.74
CA GLU A 264 -29.39 2.35 14.51
C GLU A 264 -30.74 2.00 13.87
N ASP A 265 -30.76 1.53 12.61
CA ASP A 265 -31.98 1.15 11.91
C ASP A 265 -32.44 -0.27 12.28
N THR A 266 -33.61 -0.36 12.92
CA THR A 266 -34.23 -1.58 13.47
C THR A 266 -34.56 -2.67 12.43
N TRP A 267 -34.37 -2.40 11.13
CA TRP A 267 -34.75 -3.26 10.01
C TRP A 267 -33.58 -3.78 9.17
N ALA A 268 -32.34 -3.35 9.44
CA ALA A 268 -31.16 -3.85 8.75
C ALA A 268 -30.72 -5.19 9.34
N LEU A 269 -30.40 -6.17 8.49
CA LEU A 269 -29.77 -7.42 8.91
C LEU A 269 -28.46 -7.10 9.64
N ASP A 270 -28.30 -7.67 10.84
CA ASP A 270 -27.10 -7.53 11.65
C ASP A 270 -25.95 -8.30 10.97
N ASN A 271 -25.13 -7.56 10.23
CA ASN A 271 -24.03 -8.13 9.46
C ASN A 271 -22.71 -7.95 10.21
N VAL A 272 -21.84 -8.93 10.04
CA VAL A 272 -20.52 -8.95 10.67
C VAL A 272 -19.46 -9.19 9.60
N LEU A 273 -18.39 -8.40 9.66
CA LEU A 273 -17.24 -8.59 8.79
C LEU A 273 -16.36 -9.67 9.43
N VAL A 274 -16.16 -10.77 8.72
CA VAL A 274 -15.36 -11.90 9.19
C VAL A 274 -14.12 -12.13 8.34
N LYS A 275 -13.09 -12.70 8.96
CA LYS A 275 -11.88 -13.20 8.31
C LYS A 275 -11.83 -14.72 8.42
N PHE A 276 -11.68 -15.39 7.30
CA PHE A 276 -11.43 -16.83 7.25
C PHE A 276 -9.97 -17.07 7.63
N ILE A 277 -9.72 -17.49 8.88
CA ILE A 277 -8.35 -17.48 9.43
C ILE A 277 -7.43 -18.53 8.78
N ASP A 278 -8.02 -19.51 8.11
CA ASP A 278 -7.31 -20.58 7.42
C ASP A 278 -7.23 -20.40 5.89
N GLU A 279 -7.98 -19.45 5.32
CA GLU A 279 -7.97 -19.13 3.87
C GLU A 279 -7.43 -17.73 3.55
N GLY A 280 -7.55 -16.79 4.48
CA GLY A 280 -7.05 -15.41 4.36
C GLY A 280 -8.06 -14.40 3.81
N ARG A 281 -9.15 -14.85 3.18
CA ARG A 281 -10.22 -13.97 2.65
C ARG A 281 -11.06 -13.34 3.77
N THR A 282 -11.71 -12.23 3.46
CA THR A 282 -12.68 -11.54 4.32
C THR A 282 -14.03 -11.47 3.63
N GLU A 283 -15.10 -11.56 4.40
CA GLU A 283 -16.48 -11.52 3.86
C GLU A 283 -17.43 -10.85 4.86
N LEU A 284 -18.45 -10.18 4.34
CA LEU A 284 -19.56 -9.66 5.13
C LEU A 284 -20.66 -10.73 5.15
N ILE A 285 -20.98 -11.25 6.33
CA ILE A 285 -21.96 -12.31 6.52
C ILE A 285 -23.07 -11.87 7.46
N ALA A 286 -24.21 -12.56 7.42
CA ALA A 286 -25.26 -12.36 8.40
C ALA A 286 -24.86 -13.01 9.73
N ARG A 287 -25.16 -12.34 10.85
CA ARG A 287 -24.77 -12.80 12.20
C ARG A 287 -25.29 -14.19 12.55
N ASP A 288 -26.48 -14.54 12.08
CA ASP A 288 -27.13 -15.84 12.32
C ASP A 288 -26.41 -17.01 11.64
N GLN A 289 -25.50 -16.74 10.69
CA GLN A 289 -24.65 -17.75 10.08
C GLN A 289 -23.48 -18.18 10.98
N LEU A 290 -23.16 -17.40 12.02
CA LEU A 290 -22.09 -17.75 12.96
C LEU A 290 -22.53 -18.89 13.87
N LEU A 291 -21.69 -19.93 13.91
CA LEU A 291 -21.83 -21.08 14.78
C LEU A 291 -20.88 -20.98 15.96
N HIS A 292 -21.29 -21.52 17.11
CA HIS A 292 -20.38 -21.73 18.22
C HIS A 292 -19.21 -22.65 17.81
N LEU A 293 -17.97 -22.25 18.09
CA LEU A 293 -16.77 -23.04 17.81
C LEU A 293 -16.22 -23.64 19.12
N PRO A 294 -16.27 -24.97 19.30
CA PRO A 294 -15.66 -25.63 20.46
C PRO A 294 -14.19 -25.27 20.67
N GLU A 295 -13.77 -25.11 21.93
CA GLU A 295 -12.38 -24.73 22.29
C GLU A 295 -11.31 -25.67 21.73
N SER A 296 -11.64 -26.95 21.50
CA SER A 296 -10.73 -27.91 20.85
C SER A 296 -10.22 -27.42 19.49
N PHE A 297 -11.07 -26.72 18.72
CA PHE A 297 -10.73 -26.18 17.41
C PHE A 297 -10.01 -24.82 17.45
N HIS A 298 -9.79 -24.24 18.63
CA HIS A 298 -9.04 -22.98 18.80
C HIS A 298 -7.53 -23.23 18.89
N THR A 299 -7.14 -24.46 19.22
CA THR A 299 -5.75 -24.85 19.52
C THR A 299 -4.80 -24.69 18.33
N LEU A 300 -5.27 -25.03 17.11
CA LEU A 300 -4.47 -24.88 15.91
C LEU A 300 -4.36 -23.40 15.52
N PRO A 301 -3.17 -22.81 15.36
CA PRO A 301 -3.06 -21.42 14.92
C PRO A 301 -3.71 -21.17 13.54
N PRO A 302 -4.01 -19.92 13.18
CA PRO A 302 -4.46 -19.56 11.82
C PRO A 302 -3.52 -20.10 10.74
N GLN A 303 -4.07 -20.82 9.76
CA GLN A 303 -3.27 -21.49 8.73
C GLN A 303 -3.03 -20.64 7.47
N ALA A 304 -3.77 -19.55 7.28
CA ALA A 304 -3.63 -18.70 6.09
C ALA A 304 -2.30 -17.93 6.09
N VAL A 305 -1.41 -18.25 5.16
CA VAL A 305 -0.12 -17.58 4.92
C VAL A 305 -0.23 -16.78 3.63
N GLU A 306 0.32 -15.56 3.63
CA GLU A 306 0.40 -14.75 2.43
C GLU A 306 1.67 -15.11 1.65
N PHE A 307 1.52 -15.36 0.35
CA PHE A 307 2.61 -15.69 -0.57
C PHE A 307 2.71 -14.62 -1.65
N ILE A 308 3.94 -14.19 -1.93
CA ILE A 308 4.24 -13.23 -3.00
C ILE A 308 5.23 -13.85 -3.98
N VAL A 309 4.81 -14.00 -5.24
CA VAL A 309 5.68 -14.44 -6.34
C VAL A 309 6.62 -13.29 -6.73
N CYS A 310 7.93 -13.53 -6.64
CA CYS A 310 8.93 -12.50 -6.87
C CYS A 310 9.25 -12.26 -8.36
N ARG A 311 10.07 -11.22 -8.59
CA ARG A 311 10.68 -10.86 -9.88
C ARG A 311 9.71 -10.66 -11.05
N VAL A 312 8.49 -10.18 -10.79
CA VAL A 312 7.53 -9.81 -11.83
C VAL A 312 6.63 -8.68 -11.36
N LYS A 313 6.22 -7.79 -12.27
CA LYS A 313 5.32 -6.65 -12.01
C LYS A 313 4.44 -6.34 -13.22
N PRO A 314 3.34 -5.57 -13.07
CA PRO A 314 2.53 -5.12 -14.20
C PRO A 314 3.36 -4.39 -15.26
N ALA A 315 2.96 -4.52 -16.53
CA ALA A 315 3.55 -3.79 -17.64
C ALA A 315 3.16 -2.30 -17.63
N ASP A 316 3.71 -1.51 -18.56
CA ASP A 316 3.32 -0.12 -18.84
C ASP A 316 3.37 0.85 -17.65
N ASN A 317 4.22 0.55 -16.67
CA ASN A 317 4.31 1.31 -15.42
C ASN A 317 2.97 1.37 -14.67
N GLU A 318 2.12 0.36 -14.84
CA GLU A 318 0.93 0.15 -14.01
C GLU A 318 1.33 -0.26 -12.59
N ILE A 319 0.40 -0.07 -11.66
CA ILE A 319 0.56 -0.47 -10.26
C ILE A 319 -0.35 -1.66 -9.94
N GLU A 320 -1.51 -1.70 -10.59
CA GLU A 320 -2.48 -2.77 -10.42
C GLU A 320 -2.35 -3.81 -11.52
N TRP A 321 -2.59 -5.07 -11.15
CA TRP A 321 -2.62 -6.15 -12.13
C TRP A 321 -3.91 -6.11 -12.95
N ASN A 322 -3.78 -6.27 -14.26
CA ASN A 322 -4.95 -6.44 -15.12
C ASN A 322 -5.78 -7.67 -14.65
N PRO A 323 -7.11 -7.53 -14.43
CA PRO A 323 -7.96 -8.61 -13.95
C PRO A 323 -7.92 -9.89 -14.80
N LYS A 324 -7.58 -9.77 -16.10
CA LYS A 324 -7.41 -10.93 -17.00
C LYS A 324 -6.27 -11.85 -16.53
N VAL A 325 -5.15 -11.26 -16.12
CA VAL A 325 -3.98 -12.02 -15.61
C VAL A 325 -4.34 -12.66 -14.28
N THR A 326 -4.93 -11.90 -13.35
CA THR A 326 -5.39 -12.43 -12.06
C THR A 326 -6.34 -13.60 -12.25
N ARG A 327 -7.31 -13.50 -13.15
CA ARG A 327 -8.25 -14.58 -13.46
C ARG A 327 -7.54 -15.80 -14.05
N TYR A 328 -6.62 -15.60 -14.99
CA TYR A 328 -5.86 -16.70 -15.58
C TYR A 328 -5.09 -17.49 -14.51
N ILE A 329 -4.33 -16.77 -13.67
CA ILE A 329 -3.55 -17.35 -12.59
C ILE A 329 -4.47 -18.04 -11.57
N HIS A 330 -5.59 -17.43 -11.20
CA HIS A 330 -6.57 -18.03 -10.30
C HIS A 330 -7.00 -19.42 -10.77
N HIS A 331 -7.45 -19.56 -12.02
CA HIS A 331 -7.85 -20.87 -12.55
C HIS A 331 -6.68 -21.85 -12.67
N LYS A 332 -5.46 -21.34 -12.86
CA LYS A 332 -4.27 -22.17 -12.99
C LYS A 332 -3.86 -22.78 -11.65
N ILE A 333 -3.83 -22.00 -10.56
CA ILE A 333 -3.15 -22.41 -9.31
C ILE A 333 -4.08 -22.71 -8.14
N ASN A 334 -5.32 -22.22 -8.14
CA ASN A 334 -6.20 -22.33 -6.97
C ASN A 334 -6.45 -23.80 -6.58
N GLY A 335 -6.28 -24.12 -5.30
CA GLY A 335 -6.47 -25.45 -4.73
C GLY A 335 -5.44 -26.50 -5.13
N LYS A 336 -4.39 -26.15 -5.88
CA LYS A 336 -3.36 -27.10 -6.36
C LYS A 336 -2.09 -27.03 -5.52
N LEU A 337 -1.43 -28.18 -5.37
CA LEU A 337 -0.14 -28.30 -4.70
C LEU A 337 0.98 -27.73 -5.57
N HIS A 338 1.83 -26.90 -4.99
CA HIS A 338 3.01 -26.34 -5.65
C HIS A 338 4.23 -26.52 -4.74
N ASP A 339 5.38 -26.71 -5.35
CA ASP A 339 6.68 -26.64 -4.68
C ASP A 339 7.24 -25.23 -4.90
N ALA A 340 7.67 -24.57 -3.83
CA ALA A 340 8.10 -23.18 -3.85
C ALA A 340 9.41 -23.01 -3.09
N LYS A 341 10.32 -22.21 -3.64
CA LYS A 341 11.53 -21.78 -2.92
C LYS A 341 11.25 -20.49 -2.17
N VAL A 342 11.53 -20.47 -0.87
CA VAL A 342 11.43 -19.27 -0.04
C VAL A 342 12.66 -18.40 -0.26
N MET A 343 12.40 -17.12 -0.55
CA MET A 343 13.41 -16.08 -0.70
C MET A 343 13.56 -15.24 0.57
N LEU A 344 12.44 -14.98 1.25
CA LEU A 344 12.36 -14.20 2.48
C LEU A 344 11.01 -14.51 3.17
N ALA A 345 10.95 -14.35 4.49
CA ALA A 345 9.69 -14.28 5.22
C ALA A 345 9.70 -13.11 6.23
N LEU A 346 8.57 -12.39 6.34
CA LEU A 346 8.32 -11.34 7.32
C LEU A 346 6.88 -11.46 7.84
N GLY A 347 6.71 -11.54 9.16
CA GLY A 347 5.40 -11.68 9.79
C GLY A 347 4.64 -12.90 9.24
N ASN A 348 3.58 -12.64 8.46
CA ASN A 348 2.78 -13.67 7.78
C ASN A 348 3.01 -13.75 6.26
N THR A 349 3.95 -12.96 5.72
CA THR A 349 4.24 -12.90 4.30
C THR A 349 5.49 -13.71 3.97
N VAL A 350 5.40 -14.54 2.94
CA VAL A 350 6.50 -15.34 2.41
C VAL A 350 6.70 -14.99 0.94
N TRP A 351 7.89 -14.53 0.60
CA TRP A 351 8.30 -14.27 -0.77
C TRP A 351 8.87 -15.54 -1.38
N ILE A 352 8.35 -15.92 -2.55
CA ILE A 352 8.65 -17.20 -3.18
C ILE A 352 9.08 -17.03 -4.63
N ASP A 353 10.14 -17.75 -5.02
CA ASP A 353 10.60 -17.84 -6.39
C ASP A 353 11.73 -18.90 -6.56
N PRO A 354 11.54 -19.93 -7.39
CA PRO A 354 10.36 -20.21 -8.22
C PRO A 354 9.21 -20.83 -7.41
N MET A 355 7.99 -20.70 -7.94
CA MET A 355 6.80 -21.46 -7.52
C MET A 355 6.35 -22.33 -8.70
N VAL A 356 6.41 -23.64 -8.55
CA VAL A 356 6.20 -24.60 -9.64
C VAL A 356 5.15 -25.65 -9.28
N HIS A 357 4.36 -26.04 -10.27
CA HIS A 357 3.55 -27.25 -10.17
C HIS A 357 4.34 -28.43 -10.72
N ILE A 358 4.36 -29.53 -9.98
CA ILE A 358 5.17 -30.71 -10.29
C ILE A 358 4.27 -31.95 -10.33
N THR A 359 4.30 -32.66 -11.45
CA THR A 359 3.70 -33.98 -11.56
C THR A 359 4.76 -35.06 -11.30
N LYS A 360 4.50 -35.93 -10.32
CA LYS A 360 5.36 -37.09 -10.01
C LYS A 360 4.97 -38.27 -10.89
N LEU A 361 5.91 -38.77 -11.67
CA LEU A 361 5.75 -39.97 -12.48
C LEU A 361 6.27 -41.17 -11.67
N SER A 362 5.40 -41.73 -10.83
CA SER A 362 5.72 -42.83 -9.91
C SER A 362 6.36 -44.04 -10.62
N ASN A 363 5.85 -44.39 -11.80
CA ASN A 363 6.37 -45.50 -12.62
C ASN A 363 7.82 -45.31 -13.06
N LEU A 364 8.28 -44.06 -13.19
CA LEU A 364 9.62 -43.70 -13.67
C LEU A 364 10.53 -43.14 -12.57
N LYS A 365 10.05 -43.09 -11.32
CA LYS A 365 10.74 -42.47 -10.17
C LYS A 365 11.29 -41.07 -10.48
N THR A 366 10.59 -40.31 -11.32
CA THR A 366 10.99 -38.96 -11.74
C THR A 366 9.85 -37.98 -11.56
N SER A 367 10.15 -36.69 -11.70
CA SER A 367 9.20 -35.59 -11.59
C SER A 367 9.38 -34.62 -12.74
N VAL A 368 8.26 -34.11 -13.25
CA VAL A 368 8.25 -33.11 -14.34
C VAL A 368 7.66 -31.82 -13.79
N ILE A 369 8.29 -30.70 -14.12
CA ILE A 369 7.74 -29.37 -13.84
C ILE A 369 6.73 -29.06 -14.93
N ASP A 370 5.46 -28.92 -14.55
CA ASP A 370 4.39 -28.65 -15.50
C ASP A 370 4.36 -27.17 -15.89
N TYR A 371 4.51 -26.28 -14.90
CA TYR A 371 4.59 -24.84 -15.11
C TYR A 371 5.27 -24.13 -13.92
N ASN A 372 5.82 -22.94 -14.20
CA ASN A 372 6.26 -21.97 -13.20
C ASN A 372 5.31 -20.78 -13.22
N VAL A 373 4.72 -20.45 -12.07
CA VAL A 373 3.73 -19.36 -11.95
C VAL A 373 4.26 -18.02 -12.46
N ARG A 374 5.53 -17.68 -12.21
CA ARG A 374 6.14 -16.45 -12.75
C ARG A 374 6.17 -16.47 -14.27
N ALA A 375 6.53 -17.60 -14.88
CA ALA A 375 6.55 -17.75 -16.33
C ALA A 375 5.15 -17.66 -16.93
N GLU A 376 4.15 -18.21 -16.25
CA GLU A 376 2.73 -18.11 -16.63
C GLU A 376 2.20 -16.67 -16.59
N ILE A 377 2.67 -15.84 -15.64
CA ILE A 377 2.32 -14.41 -15.62
C ILE A 377 2.96 -13.70 -16.82
N LEU A 378 4.25 -13.92 -17.06
CA LEU A 378 4.99 -13.29 -18.16
C LEU A 378 4.44 -13.68 -19.53
N SER A 379 4.01 -14.93 -19.71
CA SER A 379 3.46 -15.41 -20.99
C SER A 379 2.15 -14.73 -21.38
N THR A 380 1.46 -14.05 -20.45
CA THR A 380 0.28 -13.24 -20.77
C THR A 380 0.61 -11.95 -21.55
N GLY A 381 1.87 -11.53 -21.56
CA GLY A 381 2.31 -10.25 -22.15
C GLY A 381 1.91 -9.01 -21.35
N MET A 382 1.26 -9.17 -20.18
CA MET A 382 0.79 -8.08 -19.32
C MET A 382 1.63 -7.93 -18.03
N GLY A 383 2.71 -8.70 -17.93
CA GLY A 383 3.70 -8.61 -16.86
C GLY A 383 5.10 -8.52 -17.44
N ILE A 384 5.98 -7.81 -16.74
CA ILE A 384 7.40 -7.66 -17.10
C ILE A 384 8.30 -8.12 -15.95
N ASP A 385 9.56 -8.40 -16.28
CA ASP A 385 10.56 -8.76 -15.28
C ASP A 385 10.77 -7.62 -14.26
N ASN A 386 11.03 -8.01 -13.02
CA ASN A 386 11.38 -7.11 -11.93
C ASN A 386 12.62 -7.63 -11.21
N SER A 387 13.75 -7.64 -11.91
CA SER A 387 15.02 -8.21 -11.44
C SER A 387 15.47 -7.68 -10.08
N GLU A 388 15.25 -6.40 -9.81
CA GLU A 388 15.64 -5.74 -8.56
C GLU A 388 14.75 -6.10 -7.35
N HIS A 389 13.62 -6.78 -7.56
CA HIS A 389 12.61 -7.01 -6.50
C HIS A 389 13.24 -7.63 -5.25
N VAL A 390 13.93 -8.75 -5.40
CA VAL A 390 14.51 -9.49 -4.27
C VAL A 390 15.61 -8.68 -3.60
N GLU A 391 16.46 -8.01 -4.37
CA GLU A 391 17.54 -7.16 -3.84
C GLU A 391 16.99 -6.01 -2.99
N GLN A 392 15.93 -5.35 -3.43
CA GLN A 392 15.30 -4.27 -2.66
C GLN A 392 14.69 -4.78 -1.36
N LEU A 393 14.07 -5.97 -1.37
CA LEU A 393 13.56 -6.61 -0.15
C LEU A 393 14.70 -6.99 0.82
N THR A 394 15.82 -7.50 0.31
CA THR A 394 17.00 -7.79 1.12
C THR A 394 17.56 -6.52 1.76
N LYS A 395 17.67 -5.41 1.02
CA LYS A 395 18.10 -4.11 1.58
C LYS A 395 17.18 -3.62 2.70
N LEU A 396 15.87 -3.81 2.57
CA LEU A 396 14.90 -3.47 3.62
C LEU A 396 15.10 -4.34 4.87
N TYR A 397 15.38 -5.62 4.68
CA TYR A 397 15.63 -6.56 5.76
C TYR A 397 16.92 -6.24 6.53
N GLU A 398 18.02 -6.02 5.81
CA GLU A 398 19.33 -5.67 6.36
C GLU A 398 19.30 -4.31 7.06
N GLY A 399 18.63 -3.31 6.46
CA GLY A 399 18.48 -1.98 7.05
C GLY A 399 17.77 -2.00 8.40
N ALA A 400 16.86 -2.96 8.62
CA ALA A 400 16.17 -3.15 9.90
C ALA A 400 16.95 -4.01 10.92
N LYS A 401 18.16 -4.48 10.56
CA LYS A 401 18.99 -5.37 11.39
C LYS A 401 18.25 -6.61 11.86
N MET A 402 17.38 -7.16 11.01
CA MET A 402 16.74 -8.44 11.29
C MET A 402 17.81 -9.52 11.38
N THR A 403 17.70 -10.45 12.33
CA THR A 403 18.67 -11.53 12.52
C THR A 403 18.69 -12.43 11.30
N THR A 404 19.77 -12.37 10.51
CA THR A 404 20.03 -13.32 9.43
C THR A 404 20.21 -14.72 10.01
N PHE A 405 19.28 -15.62 9.71
CA PHE A 405 19.51 -17.05 9.93
C PHE A 405 20.43 -17.53 8.81
N GLU A 406 21.73 -17.49 9.04
CA GLU A 406 22.70 -18.12 8.14
C GLU A 406 22.35 -19.60 7.99
N GLU A 407 22.32 -20.07 6.74
CA GLU A 407 22.23 -21.49 6.42
C GLU A 407 23.39 -22.19 7.13
N SER A 408 23.10 -22.99 8.14
CA SER A 408 24.04 -24.02 8.59
C SER A 408 24.15 -25.02 7.44
N VAL A 409 25.07 -24.76 6.52
CA VAL A 409 25.57 -25.75 5.59
C VAL A 409 26.28 -26.78 6.44
N SER A 410 25.53 -27.77 6.93
CA SER A 410 26.12 -29.00 7.46
C SER A 410 26.66 -29.78 6.27
N GLN A 411 27.86 -29.41 5.83
CA GLN A 411 28.76 -30.35 5.16
C GLN A 411 29.13 -31.42 6.16
N THR A 412 28.90 -32.68 5.84
CA THR A 412 29.73 -33.81 6.29
C THR A 412 29.33 -35.07 5.48
N PRO A 413 30.24 -36.05 5.31
CA PRO A 413 30.73 -36.52 4.01
C PRO A 413 29.84 -37.53 3.29
#